data_AF-A0A7I7SB93-F1
#
_entry.id   AF-A0A7I7SB93-F1
#
_cell.length_a   1.000
_cell.length_b   1.000
_cell.length_c   1.000
_cell.angle_alpha   90.00
_cell.angle_beta   90.00
_cell.angle_gamma   90.00
#
_symmetry.space_group_name_H-M   'P 1'
#
loop_
_entity.id
_entity.type
_entity.pdbx_description
1 polymer ?
#
loop_
_entity_poly.entity_id
_entity_poly.type
_entity_poly.pdbx_seq_one_letter_code
_entity_poly.pdbx_strand_id
1 'polypeptide(L)'
;MATVAEHQRALDLYAAAAYWLMELGGDELASRLEAQLQRRAVAAGASVEQLHDARDYARDCVLLRNRPLMAGASFEAFEREASR
;
A
#
# COMPACT_ATOMS: atom_id res chain seq x y z
N MET A 1 11.22 4.96 -17.85
CA MET A 1 11.63 4.49 -16.52
C MET A 1 10.97 5.39 -15.50
N ALA A 2 10.36 4.84 -14.45
CA ALA A 2 9.80 5.64 -13.36
C ALA A 2 10.94 6.40 -12.65
N THR A 3 10.64 7.62 -12.20
CA THR A 3 11.53 8.40 -11.35
C THR A 3 11.63 7.75 -9.97
N VAL A 4 12.69 8.08 -9.20
CA VAL A 4 12.85 7.60 -7.82
C VAL A 4 11.63 7.99 -6.95
N ALA A 5 11.05 9.18 -7.19
CA ALA A 5 9.88 9.64 -6.47
C ALA A 5 8.62 8.82 -6.81
N GLU A 6 8.41 8.47 -8.08
CA GLU A 6 7.28 7.62 -8.50
C GLU A 6 7.42 6.19 -7.98
N HIS A 7 8.65 5.66 -7.97
CA HIS A 7 8.96 4.36 -7.40
C HIS A 7 8.63 4.30 -5.90
N GLN A 8 9.15 5.25 -5.11
CA GLN A 8 8.88 5.29 -3.67
C GLN A 8 7.39 5.48 -3.38
N ARG A 9 6.73 6.39 -4.10
CA ARG A 9 5.30 6.63 -3.94
C ARG A 9 4.47 5.38 -4.21
N ALA A 10 4.85 4.57 -5.20
CA ALA A 10 4.15 3.33 -5.50
C ALA A 10 4.30 2.29 -4.38
N LEU A 11 5.49 2.19 -3.76
CA LEU A 11 5.72 1.35 -2.58
C LEU A 11 4.92 1.84 -1.36
N ASP A 12 4.88 3.15 -1.10
CA ASP A 12 4.15 3.70 0.03
C ASP A 12 2.63 3.48 -0.11
N LEU A 13 2.09 3.66 -1.32
CA LEU A 13 0.69 3.35 -1.65
C LEU A 13 0.40 1.86 -1.50
N TYR A 14 1.32 0.98 -1.91
CA TYR A 14 1.18 -0.45 -1.73
C TYR A 14 1.14 -0.83 -0.24
N ALA A 15 2.07 -0.33 0.57
CA ALA A 15 2.09 -0.54 2.01
C ALA A 15 0.79 -0.06 2.68
N ALA A 16 0.28 1.10 2.27
CA ALA A 16 -0.99 1.63 2.75
C ALA A 16 -2.19 0.72 2.42
N ALA A 17 -2.26 0.13 1.22
CA ALA A 17 -3.31 -0.84 0.90
C ALA A 17 -3.17 -2.14 1.68
N ALA A 18 -1.95 -2.65 1.85
CA ALA A 18 -1.69 -3.83 2.66
C ALA A 18 -2.14 -3.61 4.12
N TYR A 19 -1.90 -2.41 4.68
CA TYR A 19 -2.37 -2.01 6.00
C TYR A 19 -3.91 -2.08 6.09
N TRP A 20 -4.62 -1.44 5.17
CA TRP A 20 -6.09 -1.45 5.18
C TRP A 20 -6.70 -2.83 4.97
N LEU A 21 -6.08 -3.65 4.12
CA LEU A 21 -6.50 -5.04 3.93
C LEU A 21 -6.45 -5.84 5.24
N MET A 22 -5.40 -5.63 6.04
CA MET A 22 -5.24 -6.28 7.34
C MET A 22 -6.22 -5.71 8.39
N GLU A 23 -6.36 -4.40 8.48
CA GLU A 23 -7.29 -3.75 9.41
C GLU A 23 -8.75 -4.11 9.14
N LEU A 24 -9.14 -4.25 7.87
CA LEU A 24 -10.49 -4.60 7.44
C LEU A 24 -10.72 -6.12 7.38
N GLY A 25 -9.73 -6.94 7.75
CA GLY A 25 -9.88 -8.38 7.86
C GLY A 25 -10.13 -9.09 6.52
N GLY A 26 -9.50 -8.65 5.43
CA GLY A 26 -9.63 -9.32 4.14
C GLY A 26 -10.82 -8.87 3.30
N ASP A 27 -11.33 -7.65 3.53
CA ASP A 27 -12.39 -7.04 2.73
C ASP A 27 -12.11 -7.14 1.21
N GLU A 28 -13.16 -7.38 0.41
CA GLU A 28 -13.03 -7.63 -1.02
C GLU A 28 -12.53 -6.39 -1.77
N LEU A 29 -13.00 -5.20 -1.41
CA LEU A 29 -12.59 -3.95 -2.03
C LEU A 29 -11.13 -3.63 -1.65
N ALA A 30 -10.78 -3.80 -0.37
CA ALA A 30 -9.39 -3.65 0.10
C ALA A 30 -8.44 -4.64 -0.61
N SER A 31 -8.88 -5.89 -0.82
CA SER A 31 -8.11 -6.92 -1.53
C SER A 31 -7.86 -6.55 -2.99
N ARG A 32 -8.89 -6.05 -3.68
CA ARG A 32 -8.77 -5.60 -5.08
C ARG A 32 -7.83 -4.40 -5.21
N LEU A 33 -7.93 -3.45 -4.27
CA LEU A 33 -7.09 -2.26 -4.25
C LEU A 33 -5.62 -2.59 -3.95
N GLU A 34 -5.35 -3.49 -2.99
CA GLU A 34 -3.99 -3.98 -2.69
C GLU A 34 -3.36 -4.63 -3.92
N ALA A 35 -4.08 -5.52 -4.60
CA ALA A 35 -3.58 -6.17 -5.81
C ALA A 35 -3.33 -5.16 -6.96
N GLN A 36 -4.15 -4.11 -7.07
CA GLN A 36 -3.95 -3.04 -8.05
C GLN A 36 -2.69 -2.22 -7.76
N LEU A 37 -2.49 -1.82 -6.50
CA LEU A 37 -1.32 -1.03 -6.10
C LEU A 37 -0.04 -1.85 -6.14
N GLN A 38 -0.11 -3.16 -5.86
CA GLN A 38 1.01 -4.08 -6.06
C GLN A 38 1.46 -4.07 -7.53
N ARG A 39 0.52 -4.19 -8.47
CA ARG A 39 0.84 -4.12 -9.91
C ARG A 39 1.45 -2.78 -10.31
N ARG A 40 0.98 -1.67 -9.73
CA ARG A 40 1.57 -0.33 -9.96
C ARG A 40 3.00 -0.23 -9.44
N ALA A 41 3.28 -0.76 -8.25
CA ALA A 41 4.63 -0.80 -7.69
C ALA A 41 5.57 -1.63 -8.58
N VAL A 42 5.14 -2.81 -9.04
CA VAL A 42 5.91 -3.62 -10.00
C VAL A 42 6.18 -2.85 -11.31
N ALA A 43 5.16 -2.17 -11.86
CA ALA A 43 5.33 -1.34 -13.06
C ALA A 43 6.29 -0.15 -12.85
N ALA A 44 6.39 0.36 -11.62
CA ALA A 44 7.36 1.37 -11.21
C ALA A 44 8.77 0.80 -10.92
N GLY A 45 8.97 -0.51 -11.11
CA GLY A 45 10.26 -1.18 -10.95
C GLY A 45 10.54 -1.72 -9.54
N ALA A 46 9.51 -1.86 -8.68
CA ALA A 46 9.67 -2.51 -7.39
C ALA A 46 10.10 -3.97 -7.54
N SER A 47 11.13 -4.36 -6.81
CA SER A 47 11.54 -5.76 -6.68
C SER A 47 10.58 -6.52 -5.75
N VAL A 48 10.62 -7.85 -5.80
CA VAL A 48 9.86 -8.70 -4.89
C VAL A 48 10.24 -8.45 -3.42
N GLU A 49 11.54 -8.23 -3.15
CA GLU A 49 12.05 -7.90 -1.82
C GLU A 49 11.45 -6.59 -1.29
N GLN A 50 11.43 -5.54 -2.11
CA GLN A 50 10.84 -4.25 -1.72
C GLN A 50 9.33 -4.35 -1.46
N LEU A 51 8.61 -5.20 -2.20
CA LEU A 51 7.19 -5.46 -1.94
C LEU A 51 6.99 -6.21 -0.61
N HIS A 52 7.84 -7.18 -0.30
CA HIS A 52 7.80 -7.86 1.00
C HIS A 52 8.09 -6.89 2.14
N ASP A 53 9.14 -6.06 2.03
CA ASP A 53 9.48 -5.05 3.02
C ASP A 53 8.34 -4.06 3.26
N ALA A 54 7.69 -3.59 2.19
CA ALA A 54 6.53 -2.70 2.28
C ALA A 54 5.33 -3.36 2.98
N ARG A 55 5.09 -4.65 2.73
CA ARG A 55 4.03 -5.42 3.39
C ARG A 55 4.35 -5.71 4.85
N ASP A 56 5.61 -5.96 5.16
CA ASP A 56 6.11 -6.18 6.52
C ASP A 56 6.00 -4.91 7.35
N TYR A 57 6.39 -3.77 6.78
CA TYR A 57 6.17 -2.46 7.37
C TYR A 57 4.68 -2.17 7.65
N ALA A 58 3.78 -2.51 6.70
CA ALA A 58 2.34 -2.35 6.90
C ALA A 58 1.81 -3.19 8.06
N ARG A 59 2.29 -4.44 8.18
CA ARG A 59 1.97 -5.34 9.30
C ARG A 59 2.47 -4.81 10.63
N ASP A 60 3.69 -4.27 10.68
CA ASP A 60 4.23 -3.63 11.89
C ASP A 60 3.38 -2.43 12.30
N CYS A 61 2.89 -1.65 11.34
CA CYS A 61 1.97 -0.54 11.63
C CYS A 61 0.68 -1.04 12.30
N VAL A 62 0.06 -2.11 11.79
CA VAL A 62 -1.12 -2.74 12.42
C VAL A 62 -0.82 -3.18 13.85
N LEU A 63 0.28 -3.92 14.05
CA LEU A 63 0.67 -4.44 15.35
C LEU A 63 0.94 -3.32 16.38
N LEU A 64 1.55 -2.23 15.92
CA LEU A 64 1.90 -1.08 16.75
C LEU A 64 0.79 -0.03 16.86
N ARG A 65 -0.40 -0.30 16.28
CA ARG A 65 -1.54 0.65 16.22
C ARG A 65 -1.15 2.01 15.62
N ASN A 66 -0.25 1.97 14.65
CA ASN A 66 0.19 3.11 13.85
C ASN A 66 -0.36 3.01 12.42
N ARG A 67 -0.22 4.10 11.65
CA ARG A 67 -0.62 4.16 10.24
C ARG A 67 0.59 4.45 9.34
N PRO A 68 0.71 3.77 8.19
CA PRO A 68 1.62 4.15 7.12
C PRO A 68 1.34 5.57 6.61
N LEU A 69 2.36 6.21 6.02
CA LEU A 69 2.28 7.60 5.53
C LEU A 69 1.09 7.82 4.56
N MET A 70 0.88 6.90 3.63
CA MET A 70 -0.14 7.00 2.57
C MET A 70 -1.45 6.29 2.92
N ALA A 71 -1.68 5.86 4.17
CA ALA A 71 -2.90 5.16 4.55
C ALA A 71 -4.12 6.09 4.71
N GLY A 72 -3.97 7.41 4.53
CA GLY A 72 -5.07 8.35 4.73
C GLY A 72 -5.65 8.31 6.16
N ALA A 73 -6.72 9.07 6.38
CA ALA A 73 -7.42 9.10 7.68
C ALA A 73 -8.43 7.95 7.86
N SER A 74 -8.94 7.41 6.75
CA SER A 74 -9.89 6.30 6.66
C SER A 74 -9.67 5.54 5.35
N PHE A 75 -10.23 4.33 5.25
CA PHE A 75 -10.15 3.55 4.01
C PHE A 75 -10.75 4.28 2.80
N GLU A 76 -11.89 4.97 2.97
CA GLU A 76 -12.51 5.76 1.89
C GLU A 76 -11.63 6.97 1.48
N ALA A 77 -10.93 7.59 2.44
CA ALA A 77 -9.98 8.66 2.12
C ALA A 77 -8.80 8.10 1.31
N PHE A 78 -8.26 6.96 1.74
CA PHE A 78 -7.19 6.26 1.05
C PHE A 78 -7.60 5.80 -0.35
N GLU A 79 -8.77 5.17 -0.51
CA GLU A 79 -9.27 4.70 -1.80
C GLU A 79 -9.34 5.84 -2.83
N ARG A 80 -9.83 7.01 -2.41
CA ARG A 80 -9.88 8.21 -3.26
C ARG A 80 -8.50 8.75 -3.60
N GLU A 81 -7.53 8.66 -2.70
CA GLU A 81 -6.15 9.08 -2.94
C GLU A 81 -5.42 8.11 -3.86
N ALA A 82 -5.58 6.80 -3.62
CA ALA A 82 -4.99 5.73 -4.40
C ALA A 82 -5.55 5.69 -5.83
N SER A 83 -6.78 6.14 -6.05
CA SER A 83 -7.41 6.22 -7.37
C SER A 83 -6.97 7.42 -8.21
N ARG A 84 -6.12 8.30 -7.67
CA ARG A 84 -5.52 9.44 -8.40
C ARG A 84 -4.17 9.04 -9.02
#